data_AF-A0A225VEM5-F1
#
_entry.id   AF-A0A225VEM5-F1
#
_cell.length_a   1.000
_cell.length_b   1.000
_cell.length_c   1.000
_cell.angle_alpha   90.00
_cell.angle_beta   90.00
_cell.angle_gamma   90.00
#
_symmetry.space_group_name_H-M   'P 1'
#
loop_
_entity.id
_entity.type
_entity.pdbx_description
1 polymer ?
#
loop_
_entity_poly.entity_id
_entity_poly.type
_entity_poly.pdbx_seq_one_letter_code
_entity_poly.pdbx_strand_id
1 'polypeptide(L)' 'MSKDYRYLNSVTVIAKIPLPLIEELFDKMVGCVVYTLVDLAQGYHQMRVIKPSRPYTAFRTHKETYQWCVAPWVWLAC' A
#
# COMPACT_ATOMS: atom_id res chain seq x y z
N MET A 1 2.35 8.74 13.21
CA MET A 1 1.43 8.09 14.17
C MET A 1 1.54 6.58 13.98
N SER A 2 2.23 5.88 14.88
CA SER A 2 2.45 4.42 14.73
C SER A 2 1.19 3.67 15.19
N LYS A 3 0.62 2.82 14.34
CA LYS A 3 -0.54 1.97 14.64
C LYS A 3 -0.11 0.52 14.42
N ASP A 4 -0.38 -0.33 15.40
CA ASP A 4 -0.06 -1.75 15.32
C ASP A 4 -1.14 -2.49 14.53
N TYR A 5 -0.81 -2.90 13.31
CA TYR A 5 -1.69 -3.66 12.42
C TYR A 5 -1.31 -5.14 12.34
N ARG A 6 -0.40 -5.67 13.17
CA ARG A 6 0.08 -7.07 13.04
C ARG A 6 -1.07 -8.09 13.09
N TYR A 7 -2.02 -7.89 13.99
CA TYR A 7 -3.21 -8.75 14.08
C TYR A 7 -4.07 -8.64 12.82
N LEU A 8 -4.32 -7.42 12.34
CA LEU A 8 -5.08 -7.19 11.11
C LEU A 8 -4.39 -7.84 9.90
N ASN A 9 -3.07 -7.68 9.77
CA ASN A 9 -2.27 -8.25 8.69
C ASN A 9 -2.31 -9.79 8.71
N SER A 10 -2.41 -10.42 9.89
CA SER A 10 -2.48 -11.88 10.02
C SER A 10 -3.82 -12.48 9.55
N VAL A 11 -4.91 -11.69 9.57
CA VAL A 11 -6.25 -12.16 9.17
C VAL A 11 -6.63 -11.71 7.76
N THR A 12 -5.92 -10.73 7.20
CA THR A 12 -6.12 -10.29 5.81
C THR A 12 -5.42 -11.22 4.82
N VAL A 13 -6.12 -11.55 3.74
CA VAL A 13 -5.52 -12.26 2.60
C VAL A 13 -4.65 -11.29 1.82
N ILE A 14 -3.34 -11.54 1.81
CA ILE A 14 -2.38 -10.75 1.04
C ILE A 14 -2.57 -11.09 -0.45
N ALA A 15 -2.87 -10.08 -1.26
CA ALA A 15 -2.95 -10.24 -2.70
C ALA A 15 -1.54 -10.52 -3.26
N LYS A 16 -1.36 -11.69 -3.88
CA LYS A 16 -0.13 -12.00 -4.61
C LYS A 16 -0.15 -11.29 -5.95
N ILE A 17 0.49 -10.13 -6.01
CA ILE A 17 0.73 -9.41 -7.27
C ILE A 17 2.06 -9.93 -7.82
N PRO A 18 2.09 -10.61 -8.97
CA PRO A 18 3.34 -11.04 -9.57
C PRO A 18 4.13 -9.80 -9.96
N LEU A 19 5.26 -9.57 -9.29
CA LEU A 19 6.19 -8.55 -9.70
C LEU A 19 7.02 -9.11 -10.86
N PRO A 20 7.18 -8.35 -11.97
CA PRO A 20 8.02 -8.77 -13.08
C PRO A 20 9.47 -8.94 -12.60
N LEU A 21 10.20 -9.86 -13.23
CA LEU A 21 11.62 -10.01 -12.95
C LEU A 21 12.35 -8.75 -13.39
N ILE A 22 13.39 -8.38 -12.64
CA ILE A 22 14.16 -7.16 -12.93
C ILE A 22 14.79 -7.19 -14.33
N GLU A 23 15.19 -8.38 -14.81
CA GLU A 23 15.76 -8.57 -16.15
C GLU A 23 14.74 -8.27 -17.25
N GLU A 24 13.49 -8.73 -17.11
CA GLU A 24 12.42 -8.43 -18.08
C GLU A 24 12.08 -6.93 -18.16
N LEU A 25 12.28 -6.20 -17.05
CA LEU A 25 12.14 -4.74 -17.04
C LEU A 25 13.28 -4.07 -17.80
N PHE A 26 14.52 -4.53 -17.61
CA PHE A 26 15.69 -3.99 -18.30
C PHE A 26 15.67 -4.30 -19.80
N ASP A 27 15.25 -5.50 -20.20
CA ASP A 27 15.13 -5.87 -21.61
C ASP A 27 14.15 -4.95 -22.37
N LYS A 28 13.05 -4.54 -21.72
CA LYS A 28 12.08 -3.59 -22.29
C LYS A 28 12.62 -2.16 -22.40
N MET A 29 13.68 -1.85 -21.67
CA MET A 29 14.33 -0.53 -21.66
C MET A 29 15.46 -0.43 -22.69
N VAL A 30 15.91 -1.54 -23.27
CA VAL A 30 16.98 -1.55 -24.28
C VAL A 30 16.56 -0.70 -25.49
N GLY A 31 17.39 0.29 -25.85
CA GLY A 31 17.14 1.21 -26.97
C GLY A 31 16.42 2.51 -26.60
N CYS A 32 15.97 2.66 -25.35
CA CYS A 32 15.48 3.95 -24.86
C CYS A 32 16.66 4.91 -24.61
N VAL A 33 16.51 6.15 -25.09
CA VAL A 33 17.53 7.21 -24.95
C VAL A 33 17.29 8.07 -23.70
N VAL A 34 16.05 8.11 -23.21
CA VAL A 34 15.63 8.91 -22.06
C VAL A 34 14.80 8.05 -21.12
N TYR A 35 15.08 8.14 -19.83
CA TYR A 35 14.35 7.47 -18.75
C TYR A 35 13.76 8.49 -17.80
N THR A 36 12.55 8.21 -17.30
CA THR A 36 11.92 9.01 -16.24
C THR A 36 11.62 8.11 -15.05
N LEU A 37 12.09 8.51 -13.88
CA LEU A 37 11.81 7.83 -12.62
C LEU A 37 10.68 8.58 -11.91
N VAL A 38 9.61 7.86 -11.58
CA VAL A 38 8.48 8.41 -10.81
C VAL A 38 8.50 7.78 -9.43
N ASP A 39 8.71 8.61 -8.40
CA ASP A 39 8.63 8.15 -7.02
C ASP A 39 7.16 8.12 -6.54
N LEU A 40 6.73 6.94 -6.12
CA LEU A 40 5.40 6.69 -5.58
C LEU A 40 5.43 6.37 -4.08
N ALA A 41 6.50 6.74 -3.35
CA ALA A 41 6.62 6.48 -1.92
C ALA A 41 5.39 6.96 -1.11
N GLN A 42 4.76 8.08 -1.50
CA GLN A 42 3.54 8.61 -0.87
C GLN A 42 2.23 8.20 -1.55
N GLY A 43 2.30 7.38 -2.61
CA GLY A 43 1.15 6.96 -3.42
C GLY A 43 0.07 6.23 -2.62
N TYR A 44 0.43 5.60 -1.51
CA TYR A 44 -0.51 4.94 -0.60
C TYR A 44 -1.64 5.85 -0.11
N HIS A 45 -1.34 7.12 0.16
CA HIS A 45 -2.33 8.09 0.60
C HIS A 45 -3.32 8.51 -0.49
N GLN A 46 -3.07 8.14 -1.75
CA GLN A 46 -3.98 8.37 -2.88
C GLN A 46 -4.89 7.16 -3.14
N MET A 47 -4.51 5.96 -2.67
CA MET A 47 -5.28 4.74 -2.87
C MET A 47 -6.46 4.66 -1.89
N ARG A 48 -7.69 4.61 -2.41
CA ARG A 48 -8.91 4.58 -1.58
C ARG A 48 -9.18 3.18 -1.03
N VAL A 49 -9.50 3.10 0.27
CA VAL A 49 -10.00 1.87 0.88
C VAL A 49 -11.47 1.69 0.51
N ILE A 50 -11.82 0.47 0.07
CA ILE A 50 -13.20 0.12 -0.26
C ILE A 50 -14.11 0.34 0.95
N LYS A 51 -15.30 0.91 0.73
CA LYS A 51 -16.24 1.26 1.81
C LYS A 51 -16.46 0.15 2.85
N PRO A 52 -16.67 -1.14 2.49
CA PRO A 52 -16.91 -2.19 3.48
C PRO A 52 -15.67 -2.53 4.32
N SER A 53 -14.45 -2.19 3.87
CA SER A 53 -13.21 -2.52 4.59
C SER A 53 -12.70 -1.41 5.51
N ARG A 54 -13.31 -0.21 5.45
CA ARG A 54 -12.93 0.93 6.30
C ARG A 54 -13.09 0.65 7.81
N PRO A 55 -14.12 -0.07 8.28
CA PRO A 55 -14.24 -0.38 9.71
C PRO A 55 -13.06 -1.23 10.23
N TYR A 56 -12.44 -2.07 9.39
CA TYR A 56 -11.29 -2.88 9.79
C TYR A 56 -10.00 -2.06 9.96
N THR A 57 -9.95 -0.87 9.38
CA THR A 57 -8.84 0.07 9.54
C THR A 57 -9.12 1.11 10.63
N ALA A 58 -10.15 0.92 11.47
CA ALA A 58 -10.44 1.81 12.57
C ALA A 58 -9.33 1.76 13.64
N PHE A 59 -8.93 2.94 14.12
CA PHE A 59 -8.00 3.08 15.23
C PHE A 59 -8.56 4.02 16.29
N ARG A 60 -8.25 3.72 17.54
CA ARG A 60 -8.64 4.57 18.66
C ARG A 60 -7.53 5.57 18.98
N THR A 61 -7.93 6.79 19.30
CA THR A 61 -7.12 7.79 20.00
C THR A 61 -7.60 7.91 21.43
N HIS A 62 -6.92 8.70 22.26
CA HIS A 62 -7.29 8.91 23.66
C HIS A 62 -8.73 9.43 23.86
N LYS A 63 -9.34 10.05 22.83
CA LYS A 63 -10.68 10.63 22.89
C LYS A 63 -11.66 10.02 21.90
N GLU A 64 -11.21 9.68 20.70
CA GLU A 64 -12.11 9.34 19.59
C GLU A 64 -11.59 8.19 18.75
N THR A 65 -12.51 7.51 18.06
CA THR A 65 -12.18 6.45 17.09
C THR A 65 -12.28 7.02 15.67
N TYR A 66 -11.24 6.82 14.88
CA TYR A 66 -11.20 7.22 13.48
C TYR A 66 -11.00 6.00 12.59
N GLN A 67 -11.39 6.10 11.33
CA GLN A 67 -11.17 5.06 10.33
C GLN A 67 -10.47 5.64 9.11
N TRP A 68 -9.69 4.82 8.42
CA TRP A 68 -9.00 5.27 7.21
C TRP A 68 -9.92 5.23 6.00
N CYS A 69 -9.96 6.33 5.24
CA CYS A 69 -10.59 6.38 3.93
C CYS A 69 -9.64 6.01 2.79
N VAL A 70 -8.33 6.09 3.05
CA VAL A 70 -7.21 5.80 2.13
C VAL A 70 -6.28 4.77 2.76
N ALA A 71 -5.49 4.06 1.95
CA ALA A 71 -4.65 2.99 2.46
C ALA A 71 -3.65 3.55 3.50
N PRO A 72 -3.59 2.96 4.71
CA PRO A 72 -2.55 3.33 5.67
C PRO A 72 -1.20 2.80 5.20
N TRP A 73 -0.13 3.57 5.42
CA TRP A 73 1.24 3.24 5.03
C TRP A 73 1.69 1.81 5.41
N VAL A 74 1.25 1.32 6.58
CA VAL A 74 1.70 0.06 7.18
C VAL A 74 0.89 -1.16 6.69
N TRP A 75 -0.19 -0.94 5.92
CA TRP A 75 -1.15 -2.00 5.57
C TRP A 75 -0.79 -2.78 4.29
N LEU A 76 0.00 -2.20 3.39
CA LEU A 76 0.41 -2.83 2.13
C LEU A 76 1.84 -3.41 2.16
N ALA A 77 2.54 -3.28 3.29
CA ALA A 77 3.93 -3.71 3.44
C ALA A 77 4.10 -5.12 4.08
N CYS A 78 3.01 -5.88 4.24
CA CYS A 78 3.02 -7.29 4.64
C CYS A 78 2.31 -8.14 3.59
#